data_AF-A0A2W6F2Z3-F1
#
_entry.id   AF-A0A2W6F2Z3-F1
#
_cell.length_a   1.000
_cell.length_b   1.000
_cell.length_c   1.000
_cell.angle_alpha   90.00
_cell.angle_beta   90.00
_cell.angle_gamma   90.00
#
_symmetry.space_group_name_H-M   'P 1'
#
loop_
_entity.id
_entity.type
_entity.pdbx_description
1 polymer ?
#
loop_
_entity_poly.entity_id
_entity_poly.type
_entity_poly.pdbx_seq_one_letter_code
_entity_poly.pdbx_strand_id
1 'polypeptide(L)'
;MPLLFQHRVGMEDRPIGPARIARLLRFAAAPTGFTGSLGSLAFTPQDFRRIFATEAMMNGMPPHIAQLLLGHKDINVTMGYKAVYPEEAISGHRAFIARRRELRPSEEYRTPTDEEWNEFLGHFERRRVALGDCGRAYGTSCIHEHSCIRCPLLRVDPAQRPRLEGIRVNLADRIAEAEREGWTGEAEGLKVSLTAADAKLAQLDTRTARRGDAVHLGMPAYHDIAGRTATIPQEA
;
A
#
# COMPACT_ATOMS: atom_id res chain seq x y z
N MET A 1 26.02 4.67 52.19
CA MET A 1 26.55 3.92 51.01
C MET A 1 27.81 4.62 50.53
N PRO A 2 28.93 3.92 50.31
CA PRO A 2 30.12 4.51 49.71
C PRO A 2 29.88 4.89 48.24
N LEU A 3 30.47 5.99 47.78
CA LEU A 3 30.40 6.44 46.39
C LEU A 3 31.41 5.64 45.55
N LEU A 4 30.95 5.03 44.46
CA LEU A 4 31.84 4.28 43.54
C LEU A 4 32.87 5.20 42.85
N PHE A 5 32.44 6.39 42.46
CA PHE A 5 33.30 7.40 41.84
C PHE A 5 33.32 8.67 42.68
N GLN A 6 34.45 8.93 43.33
CA GLN A 6 34.66 10.07 44.19
C GLN A 6 36.04 10.69 43.98
N HIS A 7 36.22 11.92 44.42
CA HIS A 7 37.51 12.59 44.44
C HIS A 7 37.69 13.37 45.75
N ARG A 8 38.93 13.49 46.20
CA ARG A 8 39.28 14.30 47.37
C ARG A 8 39.20 15.80 47.02
N VAL A 9 38.53 16.60 47.85
CA VAL A 9 38.56 18.06 47.86
C VAL A 9 38.92 18.51 49.26
N GLY A 10 40.13 19.04 49.44
CA GLY A 10 40.66 19.29 50.77
C GLY A 10 40.69 17.99 51.58
N MET A 11 39.95 17.93 52.68
CA MET A 11 39.85 16.75 53.55
C MET A 11 38.62 15.87 53.28
N GLU A 12 37.74 16.24 52.34
CA GLU A 12 36.48 15.52 52.08
C GLU A 12 36.52 14.71 50.79
N ASP A 13 35.96 13.50 50.81
CA ASP A 13 35.66 12.74 49.59
C ASP A 13 34.30 13.17 49.03
N ARG A 14 34.31 13.70 47.80
CA ARG A 14 33.11 14.23 47.12
C ARG A 14 32.80 13.45 45.85
N PRO A 15 31.51 13.32 45.47
CA PRO A 15 31.14 12.67 44.22
C PRO A 15 31.70 13.41 43.00
N ILE A 16 32.09 12.65 41.97
CA ILE A 16 32.48 13.24 40.68
C ILE A 16 31.22 13.76 39.97
N GLY A 17 31.07 15.08 39.90
CA GLY A 17 29.94 15.71 39.21
C GLY A 17 30.02 15.62 37.67
N PRO A 18 28.88 15.81 36.95
CA PRO A 18 28.82 15.67 35.49
C PRO A 18 29.82 16.52 34.71
N ALA A 19 30.04 17.78 35.13
CA ALA A 19 31.00 18.67 34.49
C ALA A 19 32.45 18.17 34.61
N ARG A 20 32.78 17.52 35.73
CA ARG A 20 34.09 16.91 35.94
C ARG A 20 34.27 15.66 35.09
N ILE A 21 33.23 14.82 34.96
CA ILE A 21 33.23 13.67 34.04
C ILE A 21 33.50 14.14 32.60
N ALA A 22 32.78 15.17 32.13
CA ALA A 22 32.99 15.71 30.79
C ALA A 22 34.40 16.28 30.58
N ARG A 23 35.03 16.84 31.62
CA ARG A 23 36.43 17.29 31.55
C ARG A 23 37.41 16.12 31.48
N LEU A 24 37.19 15.09 32.31
CA LEU A 24 38.02 13.88 32.32
C LEU A 24 37.95 13.15 30.97
N LEU A 25 36.76 13.04 30.38
CA LEU A 25 36.57 12.45 29.05
C LEU A 25 37.33 13.23 27.97
N ARG A 26 37.22 14.56 27.95
CA ARG A 26 37.98 15.39 27.00
C ARG A 26 39.48 15.26 27.17
N PHE A 27 39.96 15.23 28.42
CA PHE A 27 41.38 15.04 28.71
C PHE A 27 41.86 13.66 28.24
N ALA A 28 41.08 12.61 28.46
CA ALA A 28 41.41 11.25 28.03
C ALA A 28 41.35 11.08 26.49
N ALA A 29 40.45 11.80 25.82
CA ALA A 29 40.31 11.76 24.37
C ALA A 29 41.35 12.63 23.63
N ALA A 30 41.92 13.66 24.26
CA ALA A 30 42.86 14.55 23.58
C ALA A 30 44.10 13.85 22.97
N PRO A 31 44.74 12.87 23.64
CA PRO A 31 45.89 12.15 23.08
C PRO A 31 45.53 11.17 21.94
N THR A 32 44.27 10.78 21.78
CA THR A 32 43.90 9.77 20.77
C THR A 32 43.91 10.31 19.35
N GLY A 33 43.93 11.64 19.18
CA GLY A 33 44.02 12.29 17.87
C GLY A 33 42.81 12.06 16.96
N PHE A 34 41.65 11.65 17.49
CA PHE A 34 40.48 11.37 16.67
C PHE A 34 39.98 12.64 15.94
N THR A 35 39.97 12.57 14.61
CA THR A 35 39.44 13.61 13.72
C THR A 35 38.32 13.05 12.86
N GLY A 36 37.23 13.78 12.75
CA GLY A 36 36.18 13.53 11.77
C GLY A 36 36.41 14.35 10.49
N SER A 37 35.49 14.21 9.53
CA SER A 37 35.51 14.95 8.26
C SER A 37 35.47 16.48 8.40
N LEU A 38 35.05 16.99 9.58
CA LEU A 38 34.96 18.41 9.90
C LEU A 38 36.02 18.89 10.91
N GLY A 39 37.01 18.05 11.24
CA GLY A 39 38.09 18.38 12.17
C GLY A 39 38.07 17.57 13.48
N SER A 40 38.63 18.14 14.55
CA SER A 40 38.79 17.45 15.84
C SER A 40 37.44 17.10 16.48
N LEU A 41 37.31 15.87 16.97
CA LEU A 41 36.10 15.38 17.63
C LEU A 41 36.14 15.68 19.13
N ALA A 42 35.07 16.29 19.64
CA ALA A 42 34.87 16.51 21.06
C ALA A 42 33.82 15.53 21.61
N PHE A 43 34.27 14.52 22.35
CA PHE A 43 33.36 13.52 22.94
C PHE A 43 32.67 14.04 24.21
N THR A 44 31.37 13.77 24.31
CA THR A 44 30.56 13.98 25.51
C THR A 44 30.14 12.65 26.12
N PRO A 45 29.72 12.60 27.41
CA PRO A 45 29.13 11.39 27.99
C PRO A 45 27.94 10.83 27.19
N GLN A 46 27.17 11.72 26.56
CA GLN A 46 26.04 11.33 25.72
C GLN A 46 26.52 10.54 24.50
N ASP A 47 27.65 10.91 23.89
CA ASP A 47 28.20 10.22 22.71
C ASP A 47 28.56 8.77 23.00
N PHE A 48 29.18 8.50 24.16
CA PHE A 48 29.45 7.13 24.60
C PHE A 48 28.17 6.32 24.80
N ARG A 49 27.11 6.94 25.31
CA ARG A 49 25.78 6.31 25.39
C ARG A 49 25.23 5.97 24.00
N ARG A 50 25.39 6.85 23.00
CA ARG A 50 24.96 6.58 21.62
C ARG A 50 25.76 5.44 21.00
N ILE A 51 27.08 5.47 21.13
CA ILE A 51 28.00 4.44 20.60
C ILE A 51 27.61 3.07 21.15
N PHE A 52 27.49 2.94 22.48
CA PHE A 52 27.09 1.69 23.13
C PHE A 52 25.73 1.19 22.62
N ALA A 53 24.72 2.07 22.57
CA ALA A 53 23.37 1.69 22.16
C ALA A 53 23.30 1.24 20.70
N THR A 54 23.95 1.99 19.80
CA THR A 54 24.04 1.65 18.38
C THR A 54 24.77 0.33 18.19
N GLU A 55 25.95 0.14 18.78
CA GLU A 55 26.73 -1.09 18.65
C GLU A 55 25.97 -2.31 19.17
N ALA A 56 25.38 -2.22 20.36
CA ALA A 56 24.61 -3.31 20.95
C ALA A 56 23.44 -3.74 20.04
N MET A 57 22.69 -2.78 19.49
CA MET A 57 21.55 -3.08 18.63
C MET A 57 21.94 -3.57 17.24
N MET A 58 23.03 -3.05 16.66
CA MET A 58 23.56 -3.56 15.39
C MET A 58 24.07 -5.00 15.53
N ASN A 59 24.50 -5.40 16.72
CA ASN A 59 24.91 -6.77 17.05
C ASN A 59 23.76 -7.63 17.63
N GLY A 60 22.51 -7.27 17.36
CA GLY A 60 21.35 -8.13 17.61
C GLY A 60 20.63 -7.91 18.94
N MET A 61 21.01 -6.91 19.74
CA MET A 61 20.22 -6.56 20.92
C MET A 61 18.84 -6.01 20.50
N PRO A 62 17.72 -6.58 21.00
CA PRO A 62 16.40 -6.05 20.69
C PRO A 62 16.21 -4.63 21.25
N PRO A 63 15.55 -3.70 20.52
CA PRO A 63 15.40 -2.32 20.97
C PRO A 63 14.71 -2.14 22.33
N HIS A 64 13.76 -3.00 22.68
CA HIS A 64 13.10 -2.95 24.00
C HIS A 64 14.02 -3.39 25.15
N ILE A 65 15.02 -4.26 24.90
CA ILE A 65 16.05 -4.61 25.89
C ILE A 65 17.05 -3.47 26.04
N ALA A 66 17.50 -2.89 24.92
CA ALA A 66 18.36 -1.69 24.94
C ALA A 66 17.68 -0.54 25.69
N GLN A 67 16.37 -0.36 25.52
CA GLN A 67 15.58 0.63 26.25
C GLN A 67 15.66 0.44 27.77
N LEU A 68 15.51 -0.81 28.26
CA LEU A 68 15.58 -1.14 29.68
C LEU A 68 16.98 -0.85 30.26
N LEU A 69 18.04 -1.25 29.56
CA LEU A 69 19.43 -1.02 29.97
C LEU A 69 19.77 0.47 30.03
N LEU A 70 19.28 1.24 29.06
CA LEU A 70 19.50 2.68 29.01
C LEU A 70 18.59 3.42 30.01
N GLY A 71 17.50 2.81 30.47
CA GLY A 71 16.52 3.45 31.35
C GLY A 71 15.68 4.52 30.63
N HIS A 72 15.41 4.34 29.33
CA HIS A 72 14.53 5.24 28.60
C HIS A 72 13.06 4.91 28.87
N LYS A 73 12.26 5.94 29.19
CA LYS A 73 10.81 5.80 29.39
C LYS A 73 10.05 5.57 28.09
N ASP A 74 10.55 6.13 26.99
CA ASP A 74 9.97 6.01 25.66
C ASP A 74 10.92 5.22 24.75
N ILE A 75 10.39 4.19 24.09
CA ILE A 75 11.13 3.36 23.15
C ILE A 75 11.64 4.18 21.96
N ASN A 76 10.93 5.24 21.56
CA ASN A 76 11.33 6.10 20.44
C ASN A 76 12.69 6.77 20.67
N VAL A 77 13.04 7.06 21.92
CA VAL A 77 14.36 7.60 22.29
C VAL A 77 15.47 6.57 22.03
N THR A 78 15.18 5.29 22.27
CA THR A 78 16.11 4.18 21.96
C THR A 78 16.17 3.91 20.47
N MET A 79 15.01 3.94 19.79
CA MET A 79 14.92 3.74 18.34
C MET A 79 15.73 4.78 17.57
N GLY A 80 15.92 5.98 18.10
CA GLY A 80 16.81 7.00 17.52
C GLY A 80 18.28 6.56 17.36
N TYR A 81 18.74 5.50 18.04
CA TYR A 81 20.08 4.92 17.83
C TYR A 81 20.12 3.85 16.74
N LYS A 82 18.96 3.43 16.19
CA LYS A 82 18.82 2.43 15.13
C LYS A 82 18.44 3.12 13.81
N ALA A 83 19.45 3.63 13.09
CA ALA A 83 19.27 4.38 11.84
C ALA A 83 18.89 3.49 10.62
N VAL A 84 19.01 2.17 10.71
CA VAL A 84 18.77 1.19 9.61
C VAL A 84 17.32 0.65 9.61
N TYR A 85 16.41 1.33 10.31
CA TYR A 85 15.02 0.92 10.44
C TYR A 85 14.28 0.75 9.08
N PRO A 86 14.49 1.61 8.06
CA PRO A 86 13.81 1.44 6.77
C PRO A 86 14.24 0.16 6.04
N GLU A 87 15.54 -0.11 5.91
CA GLU A 87 16.07 -1.21 5.12
C GLU A 87 15.76 -2.57 5.74
N GLU A 88 15.93 -2.71 7.06
CA GLU A 88 15.62 -3.96 7.78
C GLU A 88 14.12 -4.27 7.75
N ALA A 89 13.26 -3.25 7.93
CA ALA A 89 11.81 -3.45 7.87
C ALA A 89 11.36 -3.86 6.47
N ILE A 90 11.88 -3.20 5.43
CA ILE A 90 11.58 -3.54 4.02
C ILE A 90 12.07 -4.96 3.71
N SER A 91 13.30 -5.30 4.09
CA SER A 91 13.90 -6.60 3.81
C SER A 91 13.18 -7.72 4.55
N GLY A 92 12.85 -7.52 5.82
CA GLY A 92 12.07 -8.46 6.63
C GLY A 92 10.68 -8.69 6.06
N HIS A 93 9.99 -7.63 5.63
CA HIS A 93 8.68 -7.74 4.98
C HIS A 93 8.77 -8.49 3.65
N ARG A 94 9.75 -8.16 2.79
CA ARG A 94 9.96 -8.87 1.52
C ARG A 94 10.22 -10.36 1.73
N ALA A 95 11.07 -10.70 2.68
CA ALA A 95 11.37 -12.09 3.02
C ALA A 95 10.13 -12.84 3.55
N PHE A 96 9.28 -12.17 4.34
CA PHE A 96 8.01 -12.72 4.79
C PHE A 96 7.06 -13.03 3.62
N ILE A 97 6.92 -12.11 2.66
CA ILE A 97 6.09 -12.33 1.47
C ILE A 97 6.65 -13.47 0.61
N ALA A 98 7.98 -13.54 0.42
CA ALA A 98 8.63 -14.61 -0.33
C ALA A 98 8.32 -16.00 0.27
N ARG A 99 8.53 -16.19 1.58
CA ARG A 99 8.19 -17.45 2.28
C ARG A 99 6.73 -17.85 2.11
N ARG A 100 5.80 -16.88 2.07
CA ARG A 100 4.38 -17.17 1.84
C ARG A 100 4.07 -17.59 0.40
N ARG A 101 4.82 -17.08 -0.58
CA ARG A 101 4.66 -17.48 -1.98
C ARG A 101 5.13 -18.91 -2.22
N GLU A 102 6.20 -19.34 -1.54
CA GLU A 102 6.71 -20.72 -1.59
C GLU A 102 5.68 -21.77 -1.12
N LEU A 103 4.76 -21.39 -0.24
CA LEU A 103 3.71 -22.29 0.28
C LEU A 103 2.53 -22.49 -0.68
N ARG A 104 2.46 -21.74 -1.78
CA ARG A 104 1.37 -21.87 -2.77
C ARG A 104 1.80 -22.73 -3.95
N PRO A 105 0.84 -23.40 -4.63
CA PRO A 105 1.13 -24.07 -5.89
C PRO A 105 1.82 -23.11 -6.87
N SER A 106 2.94 -23.55 -7.45
CA SER A 106 3.73 -22.73 -8.37
C SER A 106 2.94 -22.29 -9.61
N GLU A 107 1.93 -23.06 -10.00
CA GLU A 107 1.01 -22.75 -11.10
C GLU A 107 0.27 -21.42 -10.91
N GLU A 108 -0.01 -20.97 -9.68
CA GLU A 108 -0.66 -19.67 -9.42
C GLU A 108 0.22 -18.48 -9.80
N TYR A 109 1.54 -18.66 -9.87
CA TYR A 109 2.51 -17.60 -10.13
C TYR A 109 3.27 -17.79 -11.45
N ARG A 110 2.84 -18.73 -12.30
CA ARG A 110 3.44 -18.86 -13.62
C ARG A 110 3.16 -17.61 -14.45
N THR A 111 4.11 -17.23 -15.29
CA THR A 111 3.86 -16.20 -16.29
C THR A 111 2.84 -16.73 -17.30
N PRO A 112 1.73 -16.00 -17.57
CA PRO A 112 0.80 -16.34 -18.65
C PRO A 112 1.52 -16.38 -20.00
N THR A 113 1.07 -17.24 -20.92
CA THR A 113 1.60 -17.23 -22.29
C THR A 113 1.01 -16.05 -23.08
N ASP A 114 1.65 -15.68 -24.19
CA ASP A 114 1.13 -14.64 -25.07
C ASP A 114 -0.25 -15.01 -25.65
N GLU A 115 -0.50 -16.29 -25.93
CA GLU A 115 -1.79 -16.81 -26.38
C GLU A 115 -2.88 -16.60 -25.32
N GLU A 116 -2.59 -16.94 -24.06
CA GLU A 116 -3.49 -16.74 -22.93
C GLU A 116 -3.72 -15.26 -22.64
N TRP A 117 -2.69 -14.44 -22.83
CA TRP A 117 -2.79 -12.99 -22.70
C TRP A 117 -3.67 -12.39 -23.79
N ASN A 118 -3.51 -12.85 -25.03
CA ASN A 118 -4.36 -12.44 -26.16
C ASN A 118 -5.80 -12.95 -26.02
N GLU A 119 -6.01 -14.15 -25.47
CA GLU A 119 -7.34 -14.66 -25.14
C GLU A 119 -8.00 -13.83 -24.03
N PHE A 120 -7.26 -13.49 -22.97
CA PHE A 120 -7.73 -12.64 -21.89
C PHE A 120 -8.10 -11.24 -22.38
N LEU A 121 -7.25 -10.59 -23.18
CA LEU A 121 -7.54 -9.28 -23.77
C LEU A 121 -8.74 -9.37 -24.73
N GLY A 122 -8.74 -10.35 -25.61
CA GLY A 122 -9.81 -10.59 -26.57
C GLY A 122 -11.15 -10.96 -25.93
N HIS A 123 -11.16 -11.54 -24.73
CA HIS A 123 -12.39 -11.87 -23.99
C HIS A 123 -13.25 -10.63 -23.72
N PHE A 124 -12.63 -9.48 -23.46
CA PHE A 124 -13.36 -8.23 -23.23
C PHE A 124 -13.87 -7.61 -24.52
N GLU A 125 -13.11 -7.72 -25.62
CA GLU A 125 -13.50 -7.20 -26.94
C GLU A 125 -14.61 -8.04 -27.59
N ARG A 126 -14.60 -9.36 -27.40
CA ARG A 126 -15.54 -10.30 -28.03
C ARG A 126 -16.95 -10.30 -27.42
N ARG A 127 -17.19 -9.58 -26.32
CA ARG A 127 -18.50 -9.52 -25.64
C ARG A 127 -19.14 -8.14 -25.65
N ARG A 128 -19.00 -7.43 -26.77
CA ARG A 128 -19.88 -6.31 -27.10
C ARG A 128 -21.30 -6.83 -27.31
N VAL A 129 -22.24 -6.30 -26.55
CA VAL A 129 -23.68 -6.57 -26.64
C VAL A 129 -24.39 -5.33 -27.16
N ALA A 130 -25.69 -5.44 -27.47
CA ALA A 130 -26.45 -4.41 -28.17
C ALA A 130 -26.36 -2.98 -27.57
N LEU A 131 -26.12 -2.85 -26.25
CA LEU A 131 -26.07 -1.57 -25.54
C LEU A 131 -24.67 -1.21 -25.00
N GLY A 132 -23.65 -2.04 -25.20
CA GLY A 132 -22.30 -1.79 -24.65
C GLY A 132 -21.55 -3.08 -24.34
N ASP A 133 -20.81 -3.10 -23.23
CA ASP A 133 -19.88 -4.17 -22.91
C ASP A 133 -20.35 -5.03 -21.73
N CYS A 134 -20.09 -6.33 -21.80
CA CYS A 134 -20.33 -7.23 -20.67
C CYS A 134 -19.12 -7.24 -19.72
N GLY A 135 -19.28 -6.72 -18.50
CA GLY A 135 -18.24 -6.73 -17.46
C GLY A 135 -18.07 -8.06 -16.71
N ARG A 136 -18.46 -9.18 -17.32
CA ARG A 136 -18.36 -10.52 -16.72
C ARG A 136 -16.90 -10.96 -16.63
N ALA A 137 -16.56 -11.66 -15.55
CA ALA A 137 -15.21 -12.17 -15.33
C ALA A 137 -14.79 -13.18 -16.40
N TYR A 138 -13.51 -13.16 -16.76
CA TYR A 138 -12.90 -14.15 -17.65
C TYR A 138 -13.20 -15.59 -17.19
N GLY A 139 -13.52 -16.47 -18.14
CA GLY A 139 -13.77 -17.90 -17.86
C GLY A 139 -15.13 -18.23 -17.24
N THR A 140 -16.08 -17.28 -17.13
CA THR A 140 -17.41 -17.55 -16.55
C THR A 140 -18.54 -17.60 -17.59
N SER A 141 -19.44 -18.58 -17.45
CA SER A 141 -20.66 -18.74 -18.27
C SER A 141 -21.77 -17.76 -17.87
N CYS A 142 -22.76 -17.54 -18.73
CA CYS A 142 -23.94 -16.73 -18.41
C CYS A 142 -25.21 -17.44 -18.86
N ILE A 143 -26.19 -17.51 -17.97
CA ILE A 143 -27.52 -18.08 -18.25
C ILE A 143 -28.46 -17.08 -18.95
N HIS A 144 -28.08 -15.80 -19.01
CA HIS A 144 -28.92 -14.67 -19.44
C HIS A 144 -28.44 -14.04 -20.76
N GLU A 145 -27.89 -14.83 -21.69
CA GLU A 145 -27.19 -14.36 -22.90
C GLU A 145 -27.97 -13.29 -23.72
N HIS A 146 -29.29 -13.20 -23.56
CA HIS A 146 -30.17 -12.30 -24.31
C HIS A 146 -30.91 -11.21 -23.49
N SER A 147 -30.73 -11.11 -22.16
CA SER A 147 -31.44 -10.13 -21.30
C SER A 147 -30.51 -9.06 -20.69
N CYS A 148 -29.65 -8.47 -21.51
CA CYS A 148 -28.54 -7.63 -21.03
C CYS A 148 -28.97 -6.37 -20.25
N ILE A 149 -30.12 -5.77 -20.54
CA ILE A 149 -30.62 -4.54 -19.86
C ILE A 149 -30.76 -4.73 -18.35
N ARG A 150 -31.28 -5.89 -17.91
CA ARG A 150 -31.44 -6.21 -16.48
C ARG A 150 -30.13 -6.67 -15.83
N CYS A 151 -29.09 -6.95 -16.61
CA CYS A 151 -27.85 -7.50 -16.11
C CYS A 151 -27.04 -6.41 -15.36
N PRO A 152 -26.66 -6.63 -14.09
CA PRO A 152 -25.82 -5.68 -13.35
C PRO A 152 -24.44 -5.52 -14.00
N LEU A 153 -23.95 -6.55 -14.71
CA LEU A 153 -22.65 -6.55 -15.37
C LEU A 153 -22.63 -5.79 -16.71
N LEU A 154 -23.79 -5.40 -17.26
CA LEU A 154 -23.82 -4.57 -18.47
C LEU A 154 -23.26 -3.18 -18.16
N ARG A 155 -22.19 -2.81 -18.86
CA ARG A 155 -21.65 -1.46 -18.91
C ARG A 155 -22.14 -0.81 -20.19
N VAL A 156 -23.09 0.12 -20.07
CA VAL A 156 -23.67 0.77 -21.25
C VAL A 156 -22.63 1.68 -21.89
N ASP A 157 -22.51 1.56 -23.21
CA ASP A 157 -21.71 2.47 -24.04
C ASP A 157 -22.41 3.83 -24.06
N PRO A 158 -21.75 4.94 -23.66
CA PRO A 158 -22.35 6.27 -23.69
C PRO A 158 -22.99 6.65 -25.04
N ALA A 159 -22.46 6.14 -26.16
CA ALA A 159 -23.03 6.37 -27.48
C ALA A 159 -24.42 5.72 -27.69
N GLN A 160 -24.77 4.72 -26.87
CA GLN A 160 -26.06 4.03 -26.92
C GLN A 160 -27.13 4.66 -26.00
N ARG A 161 -26.85 5.80 -25.36
CA ARG A 161 -27.83 6.51 -24.51
C ARG A 161 -29.17 6.75 -25.22
N PRO A 162 -29.24 7.27 -26.46
CA PRO A 162 -30.53 7.52 -27.11
C PRO A 162 -31.36 6.24 -27.31
N ARG A 163 -30.67 5.12 -27.58
CA ARG A 163 -31.33 3.81 -27.71
C ARG A 163 -31.89 3.32 -26.38
N LEU A 164 -31.16 3.51 -25.29
CA LEU A 164 -31.62 3.15 -23.94
C LEU A 164 -32.82 4.01 -23.50
N GLU A 165 -32.83 5.30 -23.84
CA GLU A 165 -33.97 6.19 -23.63
C GLU A 165 -35.19 5.75 -24.44
N GLY A 166 -35.00 5.34 -25.69
CA GLY A 166 -36.06 4.76 -26.52
C GLY A 166 -36.64 3.48 -25.91
N ILE A 167 -35.80 2.59 -25.38
CA ILE A 167 -36.24 1.39 -24.65
C ILE A 167 -37.05 1.76 -23.40
N ARG A 168 -36.60 2.75 -22.63
CA ARG A 168 -37.30 3.25 -21.44
C ARG A 168 -38.72 3.73 -21.78
N VAL A 169 -38.86 4.56 -22.81
CA VAL A 169 -40.16 5.07 -23.26
C VAL A 169 -41.07 3.91 -23.69
N ASN A 170 -40.55 3.00 -24.53
CA ASN A 170 -41.31 1.85 -24.98
C ASN A 170 -41.78 0.96 -23.82
N LEU A 171 -40.94 0.75 -22.80
CA LEU A 171 -41.31 0.00 -21.60
C LEU A 171 -42.45 0.67 -20.84
N ALA A 172 -42.43 2.00 -20.70
CA ALA A 172 -43.51 2.75 -20.05
C ALA A 172 -44.84 2.60 -20.81
N ASP A 173 -44.80 2.71 -22.14
CA ASP A 173 -45.99 2.55 -22.99
C ASP A 173 -46.57 1.13 -22.88
N ARG A 174 -45.70 0.11 -22.88
CA ARG A 174 -46.07 -1.30 -22.76
C ARG A 174 -46.62 -1.65 -21.37
N ILE A 175 -46.11 -1.03 -20.31
CA ILE A 175 -46.68 -1.16 -18.95
C ILE A 175 -48.10 -0.60 -18.93
N ALA A 176 -48.30 0.62 -19.47
CA ALA A 176 -49.62 1.23 -19.50
C ALA A 176 -50.62 0.39 -20.33
N GLU A 177 -50.17 -0.22 -21.43
CA GLU A 177 -50.96 -1.18 -22.21
C GLU A 177 -51.33 -2.41 -21.39
N ALA A 178 -50.35 -3.08 -20.78
CA ALA A 178 -50.57 -4.27 -19.97
C ALA A 178 -51.53 -4.01 -18.79
N GLU A 179 -51.45 -2.84 -18.16
CA GLU A 179 -52.35 -2.45 -17.07
C GLU A 179 -53.78 -2.21 -17.55
N ARG A 180 -53.97 -1.58 -18.72
CA ARG A 180 -55.32 -1.41 -19.33
C ARG A 180 -55.97 -2.74 -19.68
N GLU A 181 -55.19 -3.67 -20.22
CA GLU A 181 -55.66 -4.99 -20.66
C GLU A 181 -55.74 -6.02 -19.50
N GLY A 182 -55.34 -5.64 -18.28
CA GLY A 182 -55.36 -6.50 -17.10
C GLY A 182 -54.27 -7.59 -17.07
N TRP A 183 -53.21 -7.47 -17.88
CA TRP A 183 -52.07 -8.38 -17.94
C TRP A 183 -51.06 -8.12 -16.83
N THR A 184 -51.49 -8.35 -15.59
CA THR A 184 -50.71 -8.04 -14.38
C THR A 184 -49.31 -8.67 -14.35
N GLY A 185 -49.17 -9.94 -14.77
CA GLY A 185 -47.87 -10.63 -14.79
C GLY A 185 -46.87 -10.02 -15.79
N GLU A 186 -47.34 -9.61 -16.97
CA GLU A 186 -46.51 -8.94 -17.97
C GLU A 186 -46.10 -7.54 -17.50
N ALA A 187 -47.05 -6.79 -16.91
CA ALA A 187 -46.80 -5.47 -16.35
C ALA A 187 -45.68 -5.50 -15.29
N GLU A 188 -45.68 -6.47 -14.38
CA GLU A 188 -44.63 -6.62 -13.37
C GLU A 188 -43.26 -6.91 -13.98
N GLY A 189 -43.20 -7.81 -14.98
CA GLY A 189 -41.96 -8.07 -15.73
C GLY A 189 -41.43 -6.81 -16.40
N LEU A 190 -42.29 -6.03 -17.04
CA LEU A 190 -41.91 -4.79 -17.71
C LEU A 190 -41.44 -3.71 -16.72
N LYS A 191 -42.06 -3.59 -15.54
CA LYS A 191 -41.62 -2.67 -14.47
C LYS A 191 -40.20 -2.95 -13.98
N VAL A 192 -39.81 -4.23 -13.88
CA VAL A 192 -38.44 -4.63 -13.55
C VAL A 192 -37.45 -4.18 -14.64
N SER A 193 -37.81 -4.36 -15.92
CA SER A 193 -36.99 -3.85 -17.03
C SER A 193 -36.87 -2.32 -17.01
N LEU A 194 -37.97 -1.61 -16.72
CA LEU A 194 -37.97 -0.15 -16.67
C LEU A 194 -37.04 0.37 -15.57
N THR A 195 -37.14 -0.22 -14.39
CA THR A 195 -36.25 0.08 -13.25
C THR A 195 -34.78 -0.13 -13.62
N ALA A 196 -34.48 -1.23 -14.33
CA ALA A 196 -33.13 -1.49 -14.80
C ALA A 196 -32.66 -0.45 -15.83
N ALA A 197 -33.51 -0.05 -16.78
CA ALA A 197 -33.18 1.00 -17.76
C ALA A 197 -32.87 2.34 -17.06
N ASP A 198 -33.70 2.76 -16.11
CA ASP A 198 -33.51 3.99 -15.33
C ASP A 198 -32.19 3.95 -14.56
N ALA A 199 -31.89 2.83 -13.90
CA ALA A 199 -30.63 2.67 -13.18
C ALA A 199 -29.41 2.76 -14.11
N LYS A 200 -29.50 2.23 -15.33
CA LYS A 200 -28.42 2.34 -16.33
C LYS A 200 -28.23 3.77 -16.84
N LEU A 201 -29.30 4.54 -17.03
CA LEU A 201 -29.21 5.96 -17.39
C LEU A 201 -28.54 6.78 -16.26
N ALA A 202 -28.95 6.56 -15.01
CA ALA A 202 -28.32 7.22 -13.86
C ALA A 202 -26.82 6.86 -13.71
N GLN A 203 -26.43 5.63 -14.05
CA GLN A 203 -25.02 5.22 -14.10
C GLN A 203 -24.24 5.98 -15.19
N LEU A 204 -24.82 6.21 -16.37
CA LEU A 204 -24.20 7.01 -17.43
C LEU A 204 -24.00 8.47 -17.01
N ASP A 205 -24.99 9.07 -16.33
CA ASP A 205 -24.90 10.43 -15.82
C ASP A 205 -23.78 10.57 -14.79
N THR A 206 -23.73 9.64 -13.83
CA THR A 206 -22.67 9.59 -12.80
C THR A 206 -21.28 9.44 -13.42
N ARG A 207 -21.15 8.59 -14.45
CA ARG A 207 -19.86 8.36 -15.13
C ARG A 207 -19.40 9.58 -15.92
N THR A 208 -20.34 10.30 -16.55
CA THR A 208 -20.04 11.54 -17.28
C THR A 208 -19.58 12.63 -16.33
N ALA A 209 -20.27 12.81 -15.19
CA ALA A 209 -19.88 13.77 -14.16
C ALA A 209 -18.46 13.48 -13.63
N ARG A 210 -18.17 12.23 -13.26
CA ARG A 210 -16.85 11.83 -12.74
C ARG A 210 -15.70 12.00 -13.75
N ARG A 211 -15.97 11.91 -15.05
CA ARG A 211 -14.95 12.15 -16.08
C ARG A 211 -14.50 13.61 -16.14
N GLY A 212 -15.36 14.55 -15.76
CA GLY A 212 -14.99 15.97 -15.65
C GLY A 212 -13.97 16.23 -14.53
N ASP A 213 -14.02 15.43 -13.47
CA ASP A 213 -13.15 15.57 -12.28
C ASP A 213 -11.93 14.63 -12.28
N ALA A 214 -11.77 13.80 -13.32
CA ALA A 214 -10.77 12.74 -13.32
C ALA A 214 -9.36 13.29 -13.58
N VAL A 215 -8.45 13.08 -12.62
CA VAL A 215 -7.01 13.33 -12.80
C VAL A 215 -6.41 12.21 -13.66
N HIS A 216 -5.82 12.56 -14.80
CA HIS A 216 -5.21 11.60 -15.72
C HIS A 216 -3.86 11.12 -15.17
N LEU A 217 -3.79 9.85 -14.74
CA LEU A 217 -2.58 9.25 -14.14
C LEU A 217 -1.59 8.67 -15.17
N GLY A 218 -1.93 8.65 -16.47
CA GLY A 218 -1.15 7.95 -17.50
C GLY A 218 -1.39 6.43 -17.49
N MET A 219 -1.13 5.75 -18.62
CA MET A 219 -1.02 4.29 -18.63
C MET A 219 0.39 3.92 -18.15
N PRO A 220 0.55 3.12 -17.09
CA PRO A 220 1.86 2.65 -16.68
C PRO A 220 2.41 1.73 -17.78
N ALA A 221 3.60 2.04 -18.28
CA ALA A 221 4.29 1.14 -19.19
C ALA A 221 4.93 -0.01 -18.39
N TYR A 222 5.12 -1.16 -19.02
CA TYR A 222 5.68 -2.34 -18.36
C TYR A 222 7.04 -2.05 -17.67
N HIS A 223 7.85 -1.16 -18.26
CA HIS A 223 9.12 -0.72 -17.67
C HIS A 223 8.96 0.10 -16.38
N ASP A 224 7.85 0.83 -16.22
CA ASP A 224 7.53 1.59 -15.01
C ASP A 224 7.18 0.67 -13.84
N ILE A 225 6.64 -0.52 -14.13
CA ILE A 225 6.23 -1.53 -13.16
C ILE A 225 7.40 -2.44 -12.77
N ALA A 226 8.26 -2.78 -13.73
CA ALA A 226 9.42 -3.66 -13.52
C ALA A 226 10.65 -2.95 -12.92
N GLY A 227 10.71 -1.62 -12.93
CA GLY A 227 11.91 -0.82 -12.69
C GLY A 227 12.28 -0.52 -11.22
N ARG A 228 12.09 -1.43 -10.27
CA ARG A 228 12.73 -1.31 -8.93
C ARG A 228 13.39 -2.62 -8.50
N THR A 229 14.26 -3.15 -9.35
CA THR A 229 15.32 -4.05 -8.89
C THR A 229 16.23 -3.22 -7.99
N ALA A 230 16.21 -3.47 -6.68
CA ALA A 230 17.15 -2.84 -5.77
C ALA A 230 18.56 -3.22 -6.23
N THR A 231 19.35 -2.23 -6.66
CA THR A 231 20.79 -2.38 -6.83
C THR A 231 21.38 -2.78 -5.48
N ILE A 232 21.75 -4.05 -5.35
CA ILE A 232 22.56 -4.54 -4.25
C ILE A 232 23.96 -3.96 -4.47
N PRO A 233 24.55 -3.23 -3.50
CA PRO A 233 25.93 -2.78 -3.62
C PRO A 233 26.85 -4.01 -3.72
N GLN A 234 27.72 -4.06 -4.73
CA GLN A 234 28.81 -5.03 -4.78
C GLN A 234 29.76 -4.76 -3.61
N GLU A 235 29.97 -5.79 -2.78
CA GLU A 235 31.02 -5.82 -1.76
C GLU A 235 32.39 -5.75 -2.46
N ALA A 236 33.26 -4.87 -1.95
CA ALA A 236 34.66 -4.74 -2.31
C ALA A 236 35.53 -5.33 -1.20
#